data_AF-A0A6C0ERU4-F1
#
_entry.id   AF-A0A6C0ERU4-F1
#
_cell.length_a   1.000
_cell.length_b   1.000
_cell.length_c   1.000
_cell.angle_alpha   90.00
_cell.angle_beta   90.00
_cell.angle_gamma   90.00
#
_symmetry.space_group_name_H-M   'P 1'
#
loop_
_entity.id
_entity.type
_entity.pdbx_description
1 polymer ?
#
loop_
_entity_poly.entity_id
_entity_poly.type
_entity_poly.pdbx_seq_one_letter_code
_entity_poly.pdbx_strand_id
1 'polypeptide(L)'
;MSFLTKLFNYVLLASVKNNIDESHGLSHSMNVLQFASEIYKSELPKHSHLADHERIIYASAVLHDMCDKKYMNEILGLLEIEDFLRPEMEPFEINTTKKIISTMSYSTVKKNGLPNLGIYQNAYNIVREADLLAAYDFDRTMIYQMKRNNNNLEEAFINSQELFENRVLKHIDDNLITTDYGITKAVLLQFQATKRIVAWKNLLNKKLI
;
A
#
# COMPACT_ATOMS: atom_id res chain seq x y z
N MET A 1 0.13 -22.89 11.46
CA MET A 1 0.24 -21.42 11.43
C MET A 1 -1.03 -20.84 10.85
N SER A 2 -1.51 -19.70 11.36
CA SER A 2 -2.64 -18.99 10.75
C SER A 2 -2.27 -18.45 9.35
N PHE A 3 -3.28 -18.18 8.52
CA PHE A 3 -3.09 -17.62 7.18
C PHE A 3 -2.30 -16.30 7.21
N LEU A 4 -2.66 -15.37 8.11
CA LEU A 4 -1.95 -14.10 8.28
C LEU A 4 -0.49 -14.31 8.74
N THR A 5 -0.23 -15.27 9.63
CA THR A 5 1.15 -15.59 10.04
C THR A 5 1.98 -16.08 8.84
N LYS A 6 1.39 -16.90 7.96
CA LYS A 6 2.07 -17.35 6.73
C LYS A 6 2.39 -16.18 5.80
N LEU A 7 1.42 -15.29 5.58
CA LEU A 7 1.60 -14.09 4.75
C LEU A 7 2.73 -13.19 5.26
N PHE A 8 2.73 -12.85 6.55
CA PHE A 8 3.78 -11.98 7.10
C PHE A 8 5.15 -12.66 7.18
N ASN A 9 5.21 -13.98 7.38
CA ASN A 9 6.47 -14.71 7.27
C ASN A 9 7.02 -14.66 5.83
N TYR A 10 6.14 -14.76 4.83
CA TYR A 10 6.54 -14.56 3.44
C TYR A 10 7.09 -13.15 3.22
N VAL A 11 6.39 -12.11 3.68
CA VAL A 11 6.86 -10.70 3.58
C VAL A 11 8.24 -10.53 4.20
N LEU A 12 8.49 -11.09 5.38
CA LEU A 12 9.79 -11.05 6.04
C LEU A 12 10.89 -11.70 5.18
N LEU A 13 10.64 -12.91 4.67
CA LEU A 13 11.60 -13.64 3.85
C LEU A 13 11.85 -12.94 2.50
N ALA A 14 10.80 -12.47 1.83
CA ALA A 14 10.88 -11.75 0.57
C ALA A 14 11.61 -10.41 0.74
N SER A 15 11.38 -9.71 1.85
CA SER A 15 12.06 -8.45 2.15
C SER A 15 13.55 -8.65 2.33
N VAL A 16 13.97 -9.68 3.06
CA VAL A 16 15.39 -10.04 3.21
C VAL A 16 16.00 -10.47 1.88
N LYS A 17 15.33 -11.37 1.14
CA LYS A 17 15.82 -11.92 -0.13
C LYS A 17 16.07 -10.83 -1.17
N ASN A 18 15.17 -9.85 -1.27
CA ASN A 18 15.20 -8.81 -2.32
C ASN A 18 15.71 -7.45 -1.81
N ASN A 19 16.20 -7.38 -0.57
CA ASN A 19 16.61 -6.13 0.09
C ASN A 19 15.52 -5.04 0.05
N ILE A 20 14.26 -5.43 0.25
CA ILE A 20 13.14 -4.49 0.37
C ILE A 20 13.33 -3.71 1.65
N ASP A 21 13.36 -2.40 1.52
CA ASP A 21 13.61 -1.53 2.65
C ASP A 21 12.33 -1.27 3.48
N GLU A 22 12.49 -0.74 4.70
CA GLU A 22 11.38 -0.54 5.65
C GLU A 22 10.22 0.32 5.11
N SER A 23 10.43 1.11 4.04
CA SER A 23 9.38 1.90 3.41
C SER A 23 8.37 1.07 2.61
N HIS A 24 8.73 -0.16 2.22
CA HIS A 24 7.89 -1.09 1.44
C HIS A 24 7.85 -2.51 2.06
N GLY A 25 8.54 -2.73 3.18
CA GLY A 25 8.62 -4.03 3.86
C GLY A 25 7.46 -4.30 4.83
N LEU A 26 7.78 -4.95 5.95
CA LEU A 26 6.78 -5.49 6.90
C LEU A 26 5.83 -4.43 7.47
N SER A 27 6.35 -3.28 7.91
CA SER A 27 5.55 -2.23 8.56
C SER A 27 4.46 -1.68 7.63
N HIS A 28 4.82 -1.42 6.37
CA HIS A 28 3.86 -1.00 5.34
C HIS A 28 2.78 -2.07 5.13
N SER A 29 3.19 -3.32 4.96
CA SER A 29 2.24 -4.45 4.78
C SER A 29 1.25 -4.58 5.95
N MET A 30 1.69 -4.32 7.18
CA MET A 30 0.83 -4.29 8.37
C MET A 30 -0.18 -3.14 8.33
N ASN A 31 0.27 -1.93 7.99
CA ASN A 31 -0.60 -0.76 7.89
C ASN A 31 -1.67 -0.94 6.79
N VAL A 32 -1.28 -1.47 5.63
CA VAL A 32 -2.22 -1.74 4.53
C VAL A 32 -3.22 -2.81 4.93
N LEU A 33 -2.80 -3.90 5.58
CA LEU A 33 -3.74 -4.91 6.08
C LEU A 33 -4.73 -4.32 7.09
N GLN A 34 -4.26 -3.46 8.00
CA GLN A 34 -5.13 -2.83 8.99
C GLN A 34 -6.19 -1.96 8.29
N PHE A 35 -5.80 -1.08 7.37
CA PHE A 35 -6.77 -0.28 6.63
C PHE A 35 -7.70 -1.13 5.78
N ALA A 36 -7.19 -2.16 5.10
CA ALA A 36 -8.02 -3.06 4.31
C ALA A 36 -9.07 -3.79 5.17
N SER A 37 -8.69 -4.25 6.36
CA SER A 37 -9.61 -4.89 7.31
C SER A 37 -10.69 -3.93 7.81
N GLU A 38 -10.33 -2.68 8.10
CA GLU A 38 -11.30 -1.69 8.57
C GLU A 38 -12.27 -1.25 7.47
N ILE A 39 -11.78 -1.00 6.25
CA ILE A 39 -12.63 -0.72 5.10
C ILE A 39 -13.54 -1.92 4.83
N TYR A 40 -12.99 -3.14 4.77
CA TYR A 40 -13.76 -4.38 4.59
C TYR A 40 -14.91 -4.50 5.58
N LYS A 41 -14.66 -4.32 6.90
CA LYS A 41 -15.71 -4.38 7.92
C LYS A 41 -16.79 -3.31 7.71
N SER A 42 -16.41 -2.11 7.27
CA SER A 42 -17.36 -1.02 7.02
C SER A 42 -18.22 -1.26 5.77
N GLU A 43 -17.67 -1.96 4.77
CA GLU A 43 -18.33 -2.20 3.48
C GLU A 43 -19.11 -3.53 3.46
N LEU A 44 -18.76 -4.50 4.30
CA LEU A 44 -19.41 -5.81 4.37
C LEU A 44 -20.94 -5.74 4.55
N PRO A 45 -21.52 -4.87 5.41
CA PRO A 45 -22.97 -4.74 5.54
C PRO A 45 -23.65 -4.21 4.26
N LYS A 46 -22.92 -3.45 3.43
CA LYS A 46 -23.40 -2.89 2.15
C LYS A 46 -23.22 -3.90 1.00
N HIS A 47 -22.23 -4.78 1.13
CA HIS A 47 -21.77 -5.68 0.08
C HIS A 47 -21.50 -7.08 0.65
N SER A 48 -22.56 -7.85 0.90
CA SER A 48 -22.47 -9.17 1.56
C SER A 48 -21.55 -10.18 0.85
N HIS A 49 -21.42 -10.09 -0.47
CA HIS A 49 -20.51 -10.92 -1.27
C HIS A 49 -19.03 -10.73 -0.91
N LEU A 50 -18.67 -9.64 -0.21
CA LEU A 50 -17.31 -9.44 0.29
C LEU A 50 -16.89 -10.53 1.28
N ALA A 51 -17.83 -11.18 1.97
CA ALA A 51 -17.53 -12.29 2.88
C ALA A 51 -16.71 -13.39 2.19
N ASP A 52 -17.02 -13.67 0.92
CA ASP A 52 -16.31 -14.69 0.12
C ASP A 52 -14.96 -14.19 -0.41
N HIS A 53 -14.64 -12.90 -0.25
CA HIS A 53 -13.44 -12.27 -0.80
C HIS A 53 -12.41 -11.89 0.27
N GLU A 54 -12.66 -12.15 1.56
CA GLU A 54 -11.79 -11.71 2.66
C GLU A 54 -10.33 -12.18 2.47
N ARG A 55 -10.15 -13.44 2.06
CA ARG A 55 -8.82 -14.01 1.82
C ARG A 55 -8.08 -13.32 0.68
N ILE A 56 -8.78 -13.02 -0.41
CA ILE A 56 -8.25 -12.29 -1.56
C ILE A 56 -7.82 -10.88 -1.12
N ILE A 57 -8.65 -10.20 -0.34
CA ILE A 57 -8.37 -8.85 0.18
C ILE A 57 -7.10 -8.87 1.05
N TYR A 58 -7.04 -9.76 2.03
CA TYR A 58 -5.90 -9.79 2.96
C TYR A 58 -4.61 -10.26 2.29
N ALA A 59 -4.67 -11.25 1.39
CA ALA A 59 -3.50 -11.68 0.63
C ALA A 59 -2.98 -10.55 -0.27
N SER A 60 -3.87 -9.86 -0.99
CA SER A 60 -3.49 -8.75 -1.86
C SER A 60 -2.90 -7.59 -1.04
N ALA A 61 -3.54 -7.21 0.07
CA ALA A 61 -3.09 -6.15 0.96
C ALA A 61 -1.68 -6.40 1.51
N VAL A 62 -1.40 -7.63 1.97
CA VAL A 62 -0.11 -7.97 2.59
C VAL A 62 1.00 -8.17 1.54
N LEU A 63 0.68 -8.68 0.35
CA LEU A 63 1.69 -9.12 -0.61
C LEU A 63 1.95 -8.14 -1.77
N HIS A 64 1.15 -7.08 -1.94
CA HIS A 64 1.20 -6.23 -3.13
C HIS A 64 2.61 -5.69 -3.47
N ASP A 65 3.36 -5.23 -2.47
CA ASP A 65 4.69 -4.66 -2.66
C ASP A 65 5.80 -5.70 -2.77
N MET A 66 5.52 -6.99 -2.54
CA MET A 66 6.52 -8.06 -2.62
C MET A 66 6.91 -8.41 -4.07
N CYS A 67 6.31 -7.75 -5.06
CA CYS A 67 6.66 -7.89 -6.47
C CYS A 67 6.92 -6.52 -7.15
N ASP A 68 7.18 -5.46 -6.38
CA ASP A 68 7.43 -4.12 -6.94
C ASP A 68 8.71 -4.11 -7.81
N LYS A 69 8.60 -3.50 -8.99
CA LYS A 69 9.67 -3.29 -9.98
C LYS A 69 10.89 -2.55 -9.43
N LYS A 70 10.72 -1.81 -8.34
CA LYS A 70 11.83 -1.15 -7.63
C LYS A 70 12.84 -2.15 -7.07
N TYR A 71 12.41 -3.35 -6.70
CA TYR A 71 13.25 -4.34 -6.01
C TYR A 71 13.47 -5.61 -6.83
N MET A 72 12.54 -5.97 -7.74
CA MET A 72 12.66 -7.21 -8.50
C MET A 72 11.90 -7.19 -9.83
N ASN A 73 12.01 -8.28 -10.60
CA ASN A 73 11.15 -8.50 -11.75
C ASN A 73 9.73 -8.87 -11.29
N GLU A 74 8.75 -8.03 -11.64
CA GLU A 74 7.34 -8.19 -11.26
C GLU A 74 6.74 -9.55 -11.67
N ILE A 75 7.08 -10.07 -12.86
CA ILE A 75 6.55 -11.36 -13.33
C ILE A 75 7.08 -12.49 -12.45
N LEU A 76 8.38 -12.48 -12.13
CA LEU A 76 8.98 -13.48 -11.24
C LEU A 76 8.40 -13.36 -9.83
N GLY A 77 8.26 -12.15 -9.28
CA GLY A 77 7.64 -11.94 -7.97
C GLY A 77 6.21 -12.46 -7.90
N LEU A 78 5.40 -12.23 -8.94
CA LEU A 78 4.03 -12.76 -9.02
C LEU A 78 3.96 -14.29 -9.13
N LEU A 79 4.94 -14.93 -9.76
CA LEU A 79 5.05 -16.40 -9.80
C LEU A 79 5.44 -16.94 -8.42
N GLU A 80 6.37 -16.30 -7.72
CA GLU A 80 6.74 -16.70 -6.36
C GLU A 80 5.58 -16.54 -5.37
N ILE A 81 4.79 -15.47 -5.49
CA ILE A 81 3.55 -15.26 -4.74
C ILE A 81 2.54 -16.37 -5.06
N GLU A 82 2.37 -16.72 -6.33
CA GLU A 82 1.46 -17.79 -6.75
C GLU A 82 1.85 -19.13 -6.11
N ASP A 83 3.12 -19.53 -6.24
CA ASP A 83 3.64 -20.78 -5.69
C ASP A 83 3.46 -20.84 -4.16
N PHE A 84 3.67 -19.71 -3.48
CA PHE A 84 3.44 -19.59 -2.04
C PHE A 84 1.95 -19.71 -1.64
N LEU A 85 1.02 -19.17 -2.43
CA LEU A 85 -0.42 -19.17 -2.11
C LEU A 85 -1.13 -20.47 -2.48
N ARG A 86 -0.61 -21.27 -3.43
CA ARG A 86 -1.17 -22.55 -3.88
C ARG A 86 -1.62 -23.51 -2.77
N PRO A 87 -0.86 -23.75 -1.68
CA PRO A 87 -1.31 -24.65 -0.61
C PRO A 87 -2.41 -24.04 0.27
N GLU A 88 -2.69 -22.74 0.17
CA GLU A 88 -3.63 -22.04 1.05
C GLU A 88 -4.94 -21.70 0.34
N MET A 89 -4.89 -21.23 -0.91
CA MET A 89 -6.01 -20.59 -1.62
C MET A 89 -6.40 -21.35 -2.88
N GLU A 90 -7.65 -21.20 -3.29
CA GLU A 90 -8.14 -21.79 -4.54
C GLU A 90 -7.54 -21.08 -5.77
N PRO A 91 -7.40 -21.76 -6.92
CA PRO A 91 -6.78 -21.19 -8.12
C PRO A 91 -7.41 -19.87 -8.59
N PHE A 92 -8.74 -19.72 -8.45
CA PHE A 92 -9.43 -18.49 -8.82
C PHE A 92 -9.13 -17.33 -7.85
N GLU A 93 -8.98 -17.61 -6.56
CA GLU A 93 -8.60 -16.61 -5.56
C GLU A 93 -7.18 -16.11 -5.85
N ILE A 94 -6.25 -17.03 -6.12
CA ILE A 94 -4.85 -16.70 -6.44
C ILE A 94 -4.78 -15.84 -7.70
N ASN A 95 -5.50 -16.23 -8.77
CA ASN A 95 -5.54 -15.44 -10.00
C ASN A 95 -6.11 -14.03 -9.76
N THR A 96 -7.13 -13.92 -8.90
CA THR A 96 -7.71 -12.62 -8.55
C THR A 96 -6.74 -11.77 -7.73
N THR A 97 -6.09 -12.35 -6.72
CA THR A 97 -5.03 -11.69 -5.94
C THR A 97 -3.93 -11.13 -6.84
N LYS A 98 -3.41 -11.94 -7.78
CA LYS A 98 -2.39 -11.48 -8.73
C LYS A 98 -2.86 -10.33 -9.62
N LYS A 99 -4.12 -10.38 -10.08
CA LYS A 99 -4.71 -9.28 -10.86
C LYS A 99 -4.83 -8.01 -10.03
N ILE A 100 -5.27 -8.08 -8.77
CA ILE A 100 -5.35 -6.92 -7.90
C ILE A 100 -3.95 -6.32 -7.72
N ILE A 101 -2.98 -7.12 -7.29
CA ILE A 101 -1.59 -6.68 -7.05
C ILE A 101 -0.99 -6.00 -8.30
N SER A 102 -1.10 -6.63 -9.47
CA SER A 102 -0.51 -6.10 -10.71
C SER A 102 -1.18 -4.84 -11.26
N THR A 103 -2.38 -4.48 -10.77
CA THR A 103 -3.18 -3.37 -11.32
C THR A 103 -3.54 -2.28 -10.32
N MET A 104 -3.24 -2.44 -9.03
CA MET A 104 -3.65 -1.48 -7.99
C MET A 104 -2.74 -0.26 -7.84
N SER A 105 -1.47 -0.35 -8.24
CA SER A 105 -0.52 0.73 -8.00
C SER A 105 -0.92 2.02 -8.71
N TYR A 106 -0.65 3.15 -8.06
CA TYR A 106 -0.99 4.47 -8.59
C TYR A 106 -0.47 4.72 -10.01
N SER A 107 0.79 4.35 -10.28
CA SER A 107 1.41 4.54 -11.61
C SER A 107 0.72 3.71 -12.69
N THR A 108 0.31 2.48 -12.36
CA THR A 108 -0.44 1.63 -13.27
C THR A 108 -1.82 2.21 -13.55
N VAL A 109 -2.57 2.64 -12.53
CA VAL A 109 -3.89 3.26 -12.70
C VAL A 109 -3.82 4.57 -13.48
N LYS A 110 -2.82 5.41 -13.21
CA LYS A 110 -2.62 6.67 -13.93
C LYS A 110 -2.32 6.45 -15.42
N LYS A 111 -1.68 5.33 -15.77
CA LYS A 111 -1.33 4.98 -17.15
C LYS A 111 -2.47 4.28 -17.89
N ASN A 112 -3.16 3.35 -17.23
CA ASN A 112 -4.07 2.40 -17.88
C ASN A 112 -5.54 2.61 -17.49
N GLY A 113 -5.84 3.50 -16.55
CA GLY A 113 -7.15 3.61 -15.91
C GLY A 113 -7.36 2.53 -14.84
N LEU A 114 -8.54 2.57 -14.21
CA LEU A 114 -8.96 1.54 -13.27
C LEU A 114 -9.29 0.23 -14.04
N PRO A 115 -8.83 -0.94 -13.56
CA PRO A 115 -9.21 -2.21 -14.12
C PRO A 115 -10.68 -2.50 -13.83
N ASN A 116 -11.31 -3.30 -14.70
CA ASN A 116 -12.60 -3.91 -14.42
C ASN A 116 -12.39 -5.35 -13.95
N LEU A 117 -12.69 -5.61 -12.67
CA LEU A 117 -12.55 -6.92 -12.02
C LEU A 117 -13.89 -7.62 -11.77
N GLY A 118 -14.98 -7.10 -12.33
CA GLY A 118 -16.32 -7.67 -12.20
C GLY A 118 -16.74 -7.81 -10.74
N ILE A 119 -17.08 -9.03 -10.31
CA ILE A 119 -17.52 -9.31 -8.93
C ILE A 119 -16.45 -8.99 -7.87
N TYR A 120 -15.18 -8.90 -8.26
CA TYR A 120 -14.07 -8.60 -7.35
C TYR A 120 -13.73 -7.10 -7.28
N GLN A 121 -14.51 -6.23 -7.92
CA GLN A 121 -14.23 -4.79 -7.96
C GLN A 121 -14.18 -4.16 -6.56
N ASN A 122 -15.08 -4.56 -5.65
CA ASN A 122 -15.07 -4.07 -4.29
C ASN A 122 -13.83 -4.53 -3.51
N ALA A 123 -13.39 -5.78 -3.71
CA ALA A 123 -12.15 -6.28 -3.11
C ALA A 123 -10.93 -5.49 -3.60
N TYR A 124 -10.87 -5.18 -4.91
CA TYR A 124 -9.84 -4.32 -5.48
C TYR A 124 -9.85 -2.92 -4.88
N ASN A 125 -11.03 -2.29 -4.80
CA ASN A 125 -11.16 -0.94 -4.25
C ASN A 125 -10.71 -0.90 -2.78
N ILE A 126 -11.10 -1.88 -1.97
CA ILE A 126 -10.67 -2.00 -0.56
C ILE A 126 -9.15 -2.02 -0.44
N VAL A 127 -8.49 -2.91 -1.18
CA VAL A 127 -7.03 -3.09 -1.09
C VAL A 127 -6.30 -1.84 -1.59
N ARG A 128 -6.79 -1.26 -2.68
CA ARG A 128 -6.21 -0.05 -3.26
C ARG A 128 -6.36 1.16 -2.35
N GLU A 129 -7.56 1.39 -1.80
CA GLU A 129 -7.78 2.48 -0.85
C GLU A 129 -6.93 2.31 0.41
N ALA A 130 -6.77 1.07 0.90
CA ALA A 130 -5.89 0.78 2.02
C ALA A 130 -4.43 1.17 1.77
N ASP A 131 -3.89 0.86 0.59
CA ASP A 131 -2.53 1.26 0.19
C ASP A 131 -2.41 2.80 0.09
N LEU A 132 -3.41 3.47 -0.50
CA LEU A 132 -3.43 4.93 -0.57
C LEU A 132 -3.52 5.61 0.79
N LEU A 133 -4.24 5.01 1.75
CA LEU A 133 -4.27 5.49 3.13
C LEU A 133 -2.92 5.32 3.81
N ALA A 134 -2.23 4.19 3.59
CA ALA A 134 -0.90 3.96 4.13
C ALA A 134 0.15 4.94 3.57
N ALA A 135 -0.05 5.46 2.36
CA ALA A 135 0.85 6.45 1.73
C ALA A 135 0.89 7.82 2.43
N TYR A 136 -0.02 8.11 3.37
CA TYR A 136 0.02 9.35 4.17
C TYR A 136 1.14 9.38 5.22
N ASP A 137 1.90 8.28 5.39
CA ASP A 137 3.08 8.25 6.23
C ASP A 137 4.25 9.04 5.59
N PHE A 138 4.43 10.28 6.07
CA PHE A 138 5.47 11.18 5.57
C PHE A 138 6.88 10.69 5.93
N ASP A 139 7.08 10.10 7.10
CA ASP A 139 8.40 9.64 7.54
C ASP A 139 8.87 8.47 6.69
N ARG A 140 7.96 7.54 6.38
CA ARG A 140 8.21 6.43 5.46
C ARG A 140 8.69 6.92 4.09
N THR A 141 8.10 8.01 3.61
CA THR A 141 8.47 8.63 2.33
C THR A 141 9.85 9.25 2.40
N MET A 142 10.19 9.94 3.49
CA MET A 142 11.53 10.48 3.68
C MET A 142 12.58 9.38 3.72
N ILE A 143 12.32 8.29 4.45
CA ILE A 143 13.24 7.13 4.53
C ILE A 143 13.53 6.58 3.13
N TYR A 144 12.49 6.41 2.30
CA TYR A 144 12.65 5.97 0.93
C TYR A 144 13.53 6.93 0.12
N GLN A 145 13.26 8.24 0.20
CA GLN A 145 14.04 9.26 -0.51
C GLN A 145 15.50 9.32 -0.03
N MET A 146 15.75 9.16 1.27
CA MET A 146 17.10 9.12 1.82
C MET A 146 17.90 7.92 1.26
N LYS A 147 17.30 6.73 1.23
CA LYS A 147 17.95 5.52 0.69
C LYS A 147 18.27 5.65 -0.80
N ARG A 148 17.44 6.40 -1.54
CA ARG A 148 17.63 6.61 -2.98
C ARG A 148 18.61 7.74 -3.31
N ASN A 149 18.68 8.80 -2.49
CA ASN A 149 19.44 10.03 -2.78
C ASN A 149 20.64 10.20 -1.82
N ASN A 150 21.50 9.18 -1.71
CA ASN A 150 22.75 9.22 -0.94
C ASN A 150 22.61 9.71 0.52
N ASN A 151 21.49 9.42 1.17
CA ASN A 151 21.21 9.78 2.57
C ASN A 151 21.14 11.29 2.86
N ASN A 152 20.94 12.15 1.84
CA ASN A 152 20.75 13.57 2.07
C ASN A 152 19.36 13.84 2.66
N LEU A 153 19.31 14.23 3.94
CA LEU A 153 18.06 14.47 4.66
C LEU A 153 17.28 15.69 4.12
N GLU A 154 17.96 16.78 3.77
CA GLU A 154 17.33 18.00 3.26
C GLU A 154 16.70 17.76 1.89
N GLU A 155 17.44 17.10 1.01
CA GLU A 155 16.94 16.71 -0.31
C GLU A 155 15.80 15.69 -0.20
N ALA A 156 15.93 14.71 0.71
CA ALA A 156 14.86 13.75 0.97
C ALA A 156 13.58 14.43 1.48
N PHE A 157 13.71 15.44 2.35
CA PHE A 157 12.57 16.24 2.80
C PHE A 157 11.91 16.98 1.63
N ILE A 158 12.68 17.70 0.82
CA ILE A 158 12.16 18.46 -0.33
C ILE A 158 11.43 17.52 -1.30
N ASN A 159 12.06 16.41 -1.69
CA ASN A 159 11.48 15.44 -2.62
C ASN A 159 10.24 14.75 -2.03
N SER A 160 10.21 14.51 -0.71
CA SER A 160 9.04 13.95 -0.03
C SER A 160 7.90 14.95 0.03
N GLN A 161 8.20 16.22 0.33
CA GLN A 161 7.21 17.28 0.36
C GLN A 161 6.58 17.48 -1.02
N GLU A 162 7.39 17.53 -2.07
CA GLU A 162 6.90 17.62 -3.45
C GLU A 162 5.99 16.43 -3.82
N LEU A 163 6.38 15.21 -3.43
CA LEU A 163 5.53 14.02 -3.65
C LEU A 163 4.19 14.13 -2.93
N PHE A 164 4.17 14.65 -1.70
CA PHE A 164 2.93 14.83 -0.94
C PHE A 164 2.03 15.86 -1.60
N GLU A 165 2.56 17.03 -1.93
CA GLU A 165 1.81 18.13 -2.55
C GLU A 165 1.25 17.73 -3.92
N ASN A 166 2.03 16.99 -4.71
CA ASN A 166 1.63 16.64 -6.07
C ASN A 166 0.76 15.39 -6.18
N ARG A 167 0.76 14.52 -5.17
CA ARG A 167 0.11 13.20 -5.24
C ARG A 167 -0.65 12.83 -3.98
N VAL A 168 0.02 12.66 -2.85
CA VAL A 168 -0.60 12.04 -1.66
C VAL A 168 -1.77 12.87 -1.13
N LEU A 169 -1.58 14.19 -1.05
CA LEU A 169 -2.61 15.11 -0.57
C LEU A 169 -3.76 15.33 -1.55
N LYS A 170 -3.63 14.84 -2.79
CA LYS A 170 -4.68 14.91 -3.83
C LYS A 170 -5.54 13.66 -3.91
N HIS A 171 -5.26 12.61 -3.11
CA HIS A 171 -5.99 11.34 -3.24
C HIS A 171 -7.51 11.48 -3.11
N ILE A 172 -8.00 12.38 -2.26
CA ILE A 172 -9.45 12.67 -2.14
C ILE A 172 -9.93 13.48 -3.35
N ASP A 173 -9.24 14.58 -3.69
CA ASP A 173 -9.62 15.48 -4.80
C ASP A 173 -9.64 14.76 -6.17
N ASP A 174 -8.72 13.81 -6.36
CA ASP A 174 -8.60 12.96 -7.55
C ASP A 174 -9.60 11.78 -7.53
N ASN A 175 -10.52 11.71 -6.55
CA ASN A 175 -11.51 10.65 -6.36
C ASN A 175 -10.89 9.24 -6.30
N LEU A 176 -9.70 9.11 -5.72
CA LEU A 176 -9.00 7.82 -5.61
C LEU A 176 -9.40 7.03 -4.36
N ILE A 177 -10.09 7.68 -3.41
CA ILE A 177 -10.64 7.10 -2.19
C ILE A 177 -12.14 7.39 -2.20
N THR A 178 -12.95 6.33 -2.19
CA THR A 178 -14.39 6.40 -2.47
C THR A 178 -15.26 5.86 -1.34
N THR A 179 -14.73 4.97 -0.49
CA THR A 179 -15.50 4.47 0.65
C THR A 179 -15.68 5.54 1.73
N ASP A 180 -16.82 5.53 2.43
CA ASP A 180 -17.10 6.49 3.51
C ASP A 180 -16.03 6.42 4.62
N TYR A 181 -15.61 5.20 4.96
CA TYR A 181 -14.52 4.97 5.91
C TYR A 181 -13.21 5.56 5.37
N GLY A 182 -12.87 5.24 4.12
CA GLY A 182 -11.65 5.72 3.47
C GLY A 182 -11.55 7.24 3.46
N ILE A 183 -12.62 7.93 3.06
CA ILE A 183 -12.67 9.41 3.03
C ILE A 183 -12.47 9.98 4.44
N THR A 184 -13.21 9.48 5.43
CA THR A 184 -13.10 9.94 6.83
C THR A 184 -11.68 9.73 7.36
N LYS A 185 -11.08 8.56 7.07
CA LYS A 185 -9.74 8.23 7.52
C LYS A 185 -8.67 9.06 6.82
N ALA A 186 -8.82 9.29 5.52
CA ALA A 186 -7.91 10.10 4.71
C ALA A 186 -7.82 11.54 5.22
N VAL A 187 -8.95 12.17 5.59
CA VAL A 187 -8.96 13.53 6.17
C VAL A 187 -8.14 13.58 7.46
N LEU A 188 -8.30 12.58 8.34
CA LEU A 188 -7.53 12.49 9.59
C LEU A 188 -6.03 12.32 9.31
N LEU A 189 -5.68 11.40 8.40
CA LEU A 189 -4.29 11.11 8.04
C LEU A 189 -3.62 12.29 7.32
N GLN A 190 -4.35 13.00 6.46
CA GLN A 190 -3.89 14.25 5.83
C GLN A 190 -3.50 15.29 6.87
N PHE A 191 -4.36 15.52 7.87
CA PHE A 191 -4.05 16.44 8.96
C PHE A 191 -2.80 16.03 9.75
N GLN A 192 -2.64 14.73 10.03
CA GLN A 192 -1.46 14.20 10.71
C GLN A 192 -0.19 14.36 9.87
N ALA A 193 -0.26 14.06 8.57
CA ALA A 193 0.83 14.20 7.63
C ALA A 193 1.28 15.66 7.51
N THR A 194 0.35 16.61 7.37
CA THR A 194 0.67 18.05 7.32
C THR A 194 1.37 18.51 8.59
N LYS A 195 0.91 18.07 9.77
CA LYS A 195 1.62 18.34 11.03
C LYS A 195 3.03 17.78 11.04
N ARG A 196 3.22 16.57 10.51
CA ARG A 196 4.53 15.92 10.44
C ARG A 196 5.49 16.66 9.49
N ILE A 197 5.00 17.09 8.32
CA ILE A 197 5.75 17.92 7.36
C ILE A 197 6.21 19.23 8.03
N VAL A 198 5.31 19.93 8.72
CA VAL A 198 5.65 21.17 9.44
C VAL A 198 6.68 20.92 10.53
N ALA A 199 6.56 19.83 11.28
CA ALA A 199 7.53 19.46 12.30
C ALA A 199 8.94 19.27 11.70
N TRP A 200 9.06 18.54 10.58
CA TRP A 200 10.33 18.35 9.88
C TRP A 200 10.88 19.67 9.32
N LYS A 201 10.04 20.48 8.68
CA LYS A 201 10.43 21.80 8.18
C LYS A 201 11.03 22.67 9.29
N ASN A 202 10.44 22.64 10.48
CA ASN A 202 10.94 23.38 11.63
C ASN A 202 12.26 22.82 12.17
N LEU A 203 12.46 21.51 12.14
CA LEU A 203 13.73 20.89 12.55
C LEU A 203 14.87 21.26 11.61
N LEU A 204 14.63 21.23 10.29
CA LEU A 204 15.64 21.53 9.27
C LEU A 204 15.98 23.03 9.21
N ASN A 205 15.01 23.91 9.51
CA ASN A 205 15.24 25.35 9.54
C ASN A 205 15.95 25.83 10.82
N LYS A 206 15.99 25.01 11.88
CA LYS A 206 16.84 25.31 13.04
C LYS A 206 18.28 25.07 12.62
N LYS A 207 19.01 26.16 12.34
CA LYS A 207 20.48 26.10 12.34
C LYS A 207 20.90 25.51 13.69
N LEU A 208 21.43 24.29 13.67
CA LEU A 208 22.19 23.76 14.80
C LEU A 208 23.42 24.66 14.91
N ILE A 209 23.36 25.59 15.87
CA ILE A 209 24.48 26.47 16.25
C ILE A 209 25.54 25.62 16.93
#